data_AF-A0A2S7L2N0-F1
#
_entry.id   AF-A0A2S7L2N0-F1
#
_cell.length_a   1.000
_cell.length_b   1.000
_cell.length_c   1.000
_cell.angle_alpha   90.00
_cell.angle_beta   90.00
_cell.angle_gamma   90.00
#
_symmetry.space_group_name_H-M   'P 1'
#
loop_
_entity.id
_entity.type
_entity.pdbx_description
1 polymer ?
#
loop_
_entity_poly.entity_id
_entity_poly.type
_entity_poly.pdbx_seq_one_letter_code
_entity_poly.pdbx_strand_id
1 'polypeptide(L)'
;MGRKKIAISITSQDKEISEIIILDIPSKTRSSEVIKNCWPSGIGGIHWLPDNSGLIYTHIPEIDKNSKNYILNTASVIYKLGDSPKNSKTLFSKTNNPELDLKSKDFCIIYFWNQTDKYLIAKVGGIGFKDYYYAPVNSITNKKIQWKPLFKKNIK
;
A
#
# COMPACT_ATOMS: atom_id res chain seq x y z
N MET A 1 24.89 0.89 -14.37
CA MET A 1 24.39 -0.38 -13.78
C MET A 1 23.17 -0.09 -12.92
N GLY A 2 21.98 -0.57 -13.31
CA GLY A 2 20.75 -0.32 -12.57
C GLY A 2 20.72 -1.02 -11.22
N ARG A 3 20.18 -0.37 -10.18
CA ARG A 3 20.00 -0.93 -8.84
C ARG A 3 19.04 -2.13 -8.91
N LYS A 4 19.55 -3.35 -8.94
CA LYS A 4 18.73 -4.58 -8.89
C LYS A 4 18.38 -4.88 -7.43
N LYS A 5 17.14 -4.60 -7.04
CA LYS A 5 16.62 -4.87 -5.69
C LYS A 5 15.38 -5.75 -5.78
N ILE A 6 15.15 -6.56 -4.75
CA ILE A 6 13.94 -7.37 -4.60
C ILE A 6 13.29 -7.03 -3.26
N ALA A 7 11.98 -6.81 -3.26
CA ALA A 7 11.18 -6.71 -2.06
C ALA A 7 10.52 -8.07 -1.80
N ILE A 8 10.63 -8.58 -0.58
CA ILE A 8 10.14 -9.91 -0.18
C ILE A 8 9.24 -9.73 1.02
N SER A 9 8.00 -10.20 0.93
CA SER A 9 7.09 -10.31 2.08
C SER A 9 7.29 -11.67 2.74
N ILE A 10 7.52 -11.66 4.05
CA ILE A 10 7.79 -12.85 4.85
C ILE A 10 6.85 -12.85 6.05
N THR A 11 6.26 -14.01 6.32
CA THR A 11 5.48 -14.26 7.54
C THR A 11 6.19 -15.28 8.42
N SER A 12 6.01 -15.17 9.73
CA SER A 12 6.49 -16.18 10.67
C SER A 12 5.36 -17.17 10.98
N GLN A 13 5.58 -18.47 10.75
CA GLN A 13 4.62 -19.53 11.07
C GLN A 13 3.24 -19.25 10.41
N ASP A 14 2.15 -19.47 11.13
CA ASP A 14 0.77 -19.33 10.65
C ASP A 14 0.23 -17.88 10.77
N LYS A 15 1.12 -16.87 10.80
CA LYS A 15 0.70 -15.47 10.82
C LYS A 15 0.40 -14.99 9.39
N GLU A 16 -0.72 -14.30 9.23
CA GLU A 16 -1.08 -13.61 7.99
C GLU A 16 -0.29 -12.31 7.82
N ILE A 17 -0.13 -11.58 8.93
CA ILE A 17 0.60 -10.32 8.97
C ILE A 17 2.08 -10.58 8.75
N SER A 18 2.60 -9.90 7.74
CA SER A 18 3.95 -10.05 7.23
C SER A 18 4.82 -8.84 7.52
N GLU A 19 6.11 -9.05 7.32
CA GLU A 19 7.11 -8.01 7.18
C GLU A 19 7.62 -7.98 5.74
N ILE A 20 7.94 -6.80 5.21
CA ILE A 20 8.64 -6.66 3.93
C ILE A 20 10.10 -6.32 4.21
N ILE A 21 11.00 -7.11 3.63
CA ILE A 21 12.43 -6.84 3.57
C ILE A 21 12.86 -6.51 2.14
N ILE A 22 13.94 -5.75 2.01
CA ILE A 22 14.53 -5.41 0.71
C ILE A 22 15.93 -5.96 0.62
N LEU A 23 16.19 -6.74 -0.42
CA LEU A 23 17.49 -7.32 -0.74
C LEU A 23 18.13 -6.54 -1.91
N ASP A 24 19.36 -6.08 -1.72
CA ASP A 24 20.21 -5.61 -2.82
C ASP A 24 20.92 -6.80 -3.46
N ILE A 25 20.67 -7.04 -4.74
CA ILE A 25 21.12 -8.26 -5.42
C ILE A 25 22.63 -8.23 -5.72
N PRO A 26 23.20 -7.12 -6.22
CA PRO A 26 24.65 -7.03 -6.42
C PRO A 26 25.45 -7.27 -5.14
N SER A 27 25.09 -6.63 -4.03
CA SER A 27 25.82 -6.81 -2.76
C SER A 27 25.41 -8.05 -1.99
N LYS A 28 24.27 -8.67 -2.31
CA LYS A 28 23.62 -9.74 -1.53
C LYS A 28 23.33 -9.31 -0.08
N THR A 29 23.16 -8.01 0.16
CA THR A 29 22.87 -7.48 1.49
C THR A 29 21.42 -7.05 1.63
N ARG A 30 20.85 -7.29 2.81
CA ARG A 30 19.53 -6.81 3.18
C ARG A 30 19.62 -5.36 3.64
N SER A 31 18.60 -4.55 3.33
CA SER A 31 18.39 -3.26 3.98
C SER A 31 18.24 -3.44 5.50
N SER A 32 18.69 -2.45 6.27
CA SER A 32 18.50 -2.39 7.72
C SER A 32 17.02 -2.24 8.08
N GLU A 33 16.27 -1.52 7.25
CA GLU A 33 14.87 -1.22 7.49
C GLU A 33 13.98 -2.42 7.17
N VAL A 34 13.02 -2.66 8.06
CA VAL A 34 12.00 -3.70 7.93
C VAL A 34 10.63 -3.03 7.99
N ILE A 35 9.85 -3.21 6.92
CA ILE A 35 8.50 -2.65 6.85
C ILE A 35 7.57 -3.66 7.52
N LYS A 36 6.98 -3.27 8.65
CA LYS A 36 6.05 -4.11 9.41
C LYS A 36 4.60 -3.78 9.10
N ASN A 37 3.68 -4.52 9.72
CA ASN A 37 2.25 -4.20 9.72
C ASN A 37 1.68 -4.15 8.30
N CYS A 38 1.93 -5.19 7.53
CA CYS A 38 1.47 -5.29 6.15
C CYS A 38 1.10 -6.73 5.83
N TRP A 39 0.21 -6.93 4.85
CA TRP A 39 -0.18 -8.26 4.40
C TRP A 39 -0.27 -8.30 2.87
N PRO A 40 0.85 -8.19 2.13
CA PRO A 40 0.82 -8.09 0.67
C PRO A 40 0.12 -9.27 -0.03
N SER A 41 0.22 -10.49 0.51
CA SER A 41 -0.42 -11.68 -0.05
C SER A 41 -1.95 -11.65 0.05
N GLY A 42 -2.53 -10.96 1.04
CA GLY A 42 -3.98 -10.80 1.20
C GLY A 42 -4.52 -9.42 0.80
N ILE A 43 -3.72 -8.36 0.94
CA ILE A 43 -4.14 -6.96 0.86
C ILE A 43 -3.13 -6.13 0.05
N GLY A 44 -3.35 -6.08 -1.27
CA GLY A 44 -2.81 -5.03 -2.12
C GLY A 44 -1.38 -5.20 -2.63
N GLY A 45 -0.70 -6.31 -2.33
CA GLY A 45 0.62 -6.60 -2.92
C GLY A 45 1.72 -5.60 -2.54
N ILE A 46 2.80 -5.64 -3.32
CA ILE A 46 3.94 -4.70 -3.26
C ILE A 46 4.10 -4.09 -4.63
N HIS A 47 4.08 -2.75 -4.72
CA HIS A 47 4.18 -2.04 -5.99
C HIS A 47 5.38 -1.09 -5.99
N TRP A 48 6.36 -1.32 -6.85
CA TRP A 48 7.53 -0.45 -6.99
C TRP A 48 7.15 0.89 -7.63
N LEU A 49 7.72 1.99 -7.12
CA LEU A 49 7.62 3.29 -7.79
C LEU A 49 8.37 3.27 -9.14
N PRO A 50 7.96 4.11 -10.13
CA PRO A 50 8.59 4.15 -11.45
C PRO A 50 10.10 4.42 -11.41
N ASP A 51 10.54 5.21 -10.44
CA ASP A 51 11.94 5.62 -10.26
C ASP A 51 12.75 4.62 -9.41
N ASN A 52 12.16 3.49 -9.00
CA ASN A 52 12.74 2.51 -8.09
C ASN A 52 13.18 3.10 -6.73
N SER A 53 12.68 4.27 -6.35
CA SER A 53 13.06 4.95 -5.10
C SER A 53 12.31 4.41 -3.88
N GLY A 54 11.31 3.54 -4.07
CA GLY A 54 10.44 3.09 -3.00
C GLY A 54 9.32 2.18 -3.48
N LEU A 55 8.41 1.90 -2.55
CA LEU A 55 7.31 0.94 -2.67
C LEU A 55 6.00 1.57 -2.20
N ILE A 56 4.90 1.19 -2.85
CA ILE A 56 3.54 1.35 -2.35
C ILE A 56 3.10 0.01 -1.75
N TYR A 57 2.51 0.04 -0.56
CA TYR A 57 1.91 -1.11 0.10
C TYR A 57 0.75 -0.68 1.00
N THR A 58 -0.06 -1.65 1.43
CA THR A 58 -1.13 -1.42 2.42
C THR A 58 -0.60 -1.61 3.84
N HIS A 59 -0.59 -0.54 4.63
CA HIS A 59 -0.30 -0.55 6.05
C HIS A 59 -1.54 -0.87 6.89
N ILE A 60 -1.35 -1.68 7.93
CA ILE A 60 -2.37 -2.14 8.87
C ILE A 60 -2.06 -1.56 10.26
N PRO A 61 -2.78 -0.54 10.73
CA PRO A 61 -2.44 0.14 11.99
C PRO A 61 -2.44 -0.78 13.22
N GLU A 62 -3.39 -1.71 13.28
CA GLU A 62 -3.57 -2.64 14.39
C GLU A 62 -3.58 -4.09 13.88
N ILE A 63 -2.69 -4.90 14.44
CA ILE A 63 -2.41 -6.28 14.01
C ILE A 63 -2.60 -7.31 15.14
N ASP A 64 -2.98 -6.87 16.35
CA ASP A 64 -3.40 -7.78 17.42
C ASP A 64 -4.80 -8.33 17.11
N LYS A 65 -4.90 -9.64 16.94
CA LYS A 65 -6.14 -10.37 16.65
C LYS A 65 -7.20 -10.21 17.75
N ASN A 66 -6.79 -9.88 18.97
CA ASN A 66 -7.70 -9.66 20.10
C ASN A 66 -8.22 -8.22 20.18
N SER A 67 -7.66 -7.30 19.39
CA SER A 67 -8.08 -5.91 19.35
C SER A 67 -9.39 -5.75 18.60
N LYS A 68 -10.30 -4.92 19.11
CA LYS A 68 -11.53 -4.52 18.39
C LYS A 68 -11.22 -3.77 17.07
N ASN A 69 -9.99 -3.28 16.95
CA ASN A 69 -9.50 -2.56 15.78
C ASN A 69 -8.67 -3.43 14.82
N TYR A 70 -8.62 -4.76 15.03
CA TYR A 70 -7.86 -5.68 14.18
C TYR A 70 -8.19 -5.49 12.70
N ILE A 71 -7.18 -5.15 11.89
CA ILE A 71 -7.28 -4.90 10.44
C ILE A 71 -8.35 -3.84 10.09
N LEU A 72 -8.52 -2.83 10.93
CA LEU A 72 -9.32 -1.65 10.62
C LEU A 72 -8.45 -0.46 10.22
N ASN A 73 -9.05 0.49 9.50
CA ASN A 73 -8.44 1.75 9.08
C ASN A 73 -7.14 1.59 8.30
N THR A 74 -7.07 0.55 7.46
CA THR A 74 -5.91 0.32 6.58
C THR A 74 -5.65 1.54 5.68
N ALA A 75 -4.39 1.72 5.30
CA ALA A 75 -3.96 2.84 4.47
C ALA A 75 -2.95 2.37 3.42
N SER A 76 -3.12 2.79 2.18
CA SER A 76 -2.04 2.69 1.20
C SER A 76 -1.02 3.79 1.45
N VAL A 77 0.24 3.40 1.64
CA VAL A 77 1.34 4.30 2.00
C VAL A 77 2.55 4.10 1.08
N ILE A 78 3.41 5.10 1.01
CA ILE A 78 4.72 5.00 0.36
C ILE A 78 5.81 4.82 1.40
N TYR A 79 6.62 3.80 1.18
CA TYR A 79 7.94 3.68 1.78
C TYR A 79 9.02 4.11 0.77
N LYS A 80 9.93 5.00 1.18
CA LYS A 80 11.12 5.38 0.40
C LYS A 80 12.33 4.62 0.91
N LEU A 81 13.16 4.11 -0.02
CA LEU A 81 14.34 3.32 0.32
C LEU A 81 15.30 4.13 1.21
N GLY A 82 15.64 3.58 2.37
CA GLY A 82 16.58 4.20 3.32
C GLY A 82 15.95 5.21 4.26
N ASP A 83 14.64 5.45 4.16
CA ASP A 83 13.87 6.20 5.16
C ASP A 83 13.32 5.25 6.22
N SER A 84 12.83 5.79 7.35
CA SER A 84 12.12 4.98 8.33
C SER A 84 10.72 4.64 7.81
N PRO A 85 10.25 3.37 7.92
CA PRO A 85 8.87 3.01 7.62
C PRO A 85 7.82 3.80 8.43
N LYS A 86 8.21 4.35 9.59
CA LYS A 86 7.36 5.22 10.42
C LYS A 86 7.07 6.58 9.78
N ASN A 87 7.92 7.03 8.85
CA ASN A 87 7.78 8.28 8.12
C ASN A 87 6.99 8.11 6.80
N SER A 88 6.35 6.95 6.61
CA SER A 88 5.65 6.64 5.36
C SER A 88 4.52 7.64 5.09
N LYS A 89 4.48 8.13 3.85
CA LYS A 89 3.45 9.06 3.39
C LYS A 89 2.19 8.29 3.03
N THR A 90 1.06 8.65 3.63
CA THR A 90 -0.25 8.12 3.23
C THR A 90 -0.70 8.68 1.88
N LEU A 91 -1.12 7.79 0.98
CA LEU A 91 -1.66 8.15 -0.33
C LEU A 91 -3.19 8.04 -0.37
N PHE A 92 -3.72 7.04 0.32
CA PHE A 92 -5.13 6.69 0.27
C PHE A 92 -5.57 6.00 1.56
N SER A 93 -6.50 6.63 2.28
CA SER A 93 -7.08 6.08 3.51
C SER A 93 -8.36 6.86 3.87
N LYS A 94 -9.15 6.34 4.81
CA LYS A 94 -10.30 7.07 5.38
C LYS A 94 -9.94 8.47 5.89
N THR A 95 -8.87 8.58 6.67
CA THR A 95 -8.47 9.85 7.30
C THR A 95 -7.84 10.83 6.31
N ASN A 96 -7.12 10.32 5.31
CA ASN A 96 -6.50 11.13 4.27
C ASN A 96 -7.52 11.60 3.21
N ASN A 97 -8.59 10.83 3.02
CA ASN A 97 -9.63 11.05 2.01
C ASN A 97 -11.05 11.10 2.62
N PRO A 98 -11.33 12.04 3.55
CA PRO A 98 -12.64 12.16 4.18
C PRO A 98 -13.76 12.45 3.18
N GLU A 99 -13.44 13.04 2.02
CA GLU A 99 -14.39 13.34 0.95
C GLU A 99 -15.00 12.10 0.29
N LEU A 100 -14.43 10.91 0.51
CA LEU A 100 -14.86 9.66 -0.13
C LEU A 100 -15.77 8.80 0.77
N ASP A 101 -16.05 9.23 2.00
CA ASP A 101 -16.89 8.51 2.99
C ASP A 101 -16.48 7.04 3.20
N LEU A 102 -15.17 6.80 3.27
CA LEU A 102 -14.63 5.45 3.47
C LEU A 102 -14.93 4.94 4.88
N LYS A 103 -15.26 3.66 4.99
CA LYS A 103 -15.57 3.01 6.27
C LYS A 103 -14.30 2.44 6.90
N SER A 104 -14.32 2.32 8.23
CA SER A 104 -13.19 1.76 8.99
C SER A 104 -12.83 0.33 8.57
N LYS A 105 -13.78 -0.44 8.05
CA LYS A 105 -13.60 -1.82 7.59
C LYS A 105 -13.11 -1.93 6.14
N ASP A 106 -13.01 -0.81 5.43
CA ASP A 106 -12.63 -0.84 4.04
C ASP A 106 -11.12 -0.99 3.90
N PHE A 107 -10.70 -1.93 3.07
CA PHE A 107 -9.31 -2.03 2.66
C PHE A 107 -9.01 -0.96 1.62
N CYS A 108 -8.13 -0.03 1.98
CA CYS A 108 -7.69 1.06 1.12
C CYS A 108 -6.43 0.62 0.37
N ILE A 109 -6.62 0.11 -0.85
CA ILE A 109 -5.57 -0.52 -1.66
C ILE A 109 -5.27 0.37 -2.87
N ILE A 110 -3.99 0.51 -3.23
CA ILE A 110 -3.55 1.07 -4.51
C ILE A 110 -2.86 -0.02 -5.32
N TYR A 111 -3.33 -0.21 -6.55
CA TYR A 111 -2.66 -1.01 -7.56
C TYR A 111 -1.88 -0.12 -8.51
N PHE A 112 -0.64 -0.56 -8.78
CA PHE A 112 0.25 0.04 -9.76
C PHE A 112 1.11 -1.07 -10.40
N TRP A 113 0.69 -1.57 -11.56
CA TRP A 113 1.22 -2.82 -12.09
C TRP A 113 2.50 -2.63 -12.91
N ASN A 114 2.59 -1.54 -13.66
CA ASN A 114 3.73 -1.26 -14.53
C ASN A 114 4.31 0.12 -14.27
N GLN A 115 5.64 0.25 -14.33
CA GLN A 115 6.34 1.52 -14.20
C GLN A 115 5.97 2.54 -15.29
N THR A 116 5.39 2.08 -16.40
CA THR A 116 4.90 2.90 -17.51
C THR A 116 3.41 3.25 -17.40
N ASP A 117 2.69 2.72 -16.40
CA ASP A 117 1.28 3.06 -16.19
C ASP A 117 1.14 4.57 -15.93
N LYS A 118 0.17 5.20 -16.57
CA LYS A 118 -0.10 6.64 -16.42
C LYS A 118 -0.96 6.94 -15.20
N TYR A 119 -1.64 5.93 -14.67
CA TYR A 119 -2.63 6.07 -13.61
C TYR A 119 -2.40 5.06 -12.49
N LEU A 120 -2.67 5.50 -11.27
CA LEU A 120 -2.90 4.65 -10.10
C LEU A 120 -4.36 4.25 -10.06
N ILE A 121 -4.62 3.00 -9.67
CA ILE A 121 -5.98 2.52 -9.40
C ILE A 121 -6.11 2.29 -7.90
N ALA A 122 -6.94 3.07 -7.23
CA ALA A 122 -7.32 2.81 -5.86
C ALA A 122 -8.58 1.93 -5.83
N LYS A 123 -8.58 0.95 -4.93
CA LYS A 123 -9.69 0.04 -4.67
C LYS A 123 -10.08 0.18 -3.20
N VAL A 124 -11.37 0.31 -2.95
CA VAL A 124 -11.97 0.30 -1.62
C VAL A 124 -12.76 -1.01 -1.47
N GLY A 125 -12.40 -1.83 -0.50
CA GLY A 125 -13.26 -2.93 -0.02
C GLY A 125 -12.60 -4.29 0.20
N GLY A 126 -13.28 -5.10 1.02
CA GLY A 126 -12.96 -6.50 1.37
C GLY A 126 -13.68 -7.53 0.50
N ILE A 127 -14.30 -8.54 1.13
CA ILE A 127 -15.12 -9.56 0.45
C ILE A 127 -16.43 -8.90 -0.02
N GLY A 128 -16.60 -8.74 -1.33
CA GLY A 128 -17.77 -8.09 -1.93
C GLY A 128 -17.44 -7.10 -3.06
N PHE A 129 -18.42 -6.27 -3.43
CA PHE A 129 -18.28 -5.22 -4.44
C PHE A 129 -17.27 -4.15 -4.01
N LYS A 130 -16.56 -3.60 -4.99
CA LYS A 130 -15.39 -2.74 -4.77
C LYS A 130 -15.60 -1.43 -5.49
N ASP A 131 -15.52 -0.31 -4.77
CA ASP A 131 -15.44 1.00 -5.41
C ASP A 131 -14.01 1.20 -5.89
N TYR A 132 -13.87 1.75 -7.09
CA TYR A 132 -12.58 2.05 -7.69
C TYR A 132 -12.47 3.53 -7.99
N TYR A 133 -11.27 4.04 -7.76
CA TYR A 133 -10.87 5.41 -8.05
C TYR A 133 -9.58 5.39 -8.84
N TYR A 134 -9.29 6.49 -9.52
CA TYR A 134 -8.05 6.66 -10.25
C TYR A 134 -7.45 8.04 -10.05
N ALA A 135 -6.13 8.12 -10.20
CA ALA A 135 -5.38 9.38 -10.21
C ALA A 135 -4.14 9.25 -11.09
N PRO A 136 -3.64 10.34 -11.71
CA PRO A 136 -2.39 10.29 -12.46
C PRO A 136 -1.21 9.90 -11.56
N VAL A 137 -0.25 9.12 -12.07
CA VAL A 137 0.92 8.67 -11.28
C VAL A 137 1.77 9.83 -10.78
N ASN A 138 1.88 10.93 -11.54
CA ASN A 138 2.60 12.12 -11.11
C ASN A 138 2.00 12.78 -9.85
N SER A 139 0.75 12.47 -9.47
CA SER A 139 0.12 12.99 -8.26
C SER A 139 0.68 12.39 -6.96
N ILE A 140 1.49 11.31 -7.04
CA ILE A 140 2.18 10.71 -5.90
C ILE A 140 2.98 11.73 -5.09
N THR A 141 3.58 12.73 -5.75
CA THR A 141 4.39 13.75 -5.11
C THR A 141 3.54 14.83 -4.42
N ASN A 142 2.28 15.00 -4.81
CA ASN A 142 1.38 16.01 -4.25
C ASN A 142 1.12 15.78 -2.76
N LYS A 143 0.92 16.86 -1.98
CA LYS A 143 0.56 16.75 -0.56
C LYS A 143 -0.66 15.84 -0.32
N LYS A 144 -1.65 15.90 -1.21
CA LYS A 144 -2.84 15.04 -1.23
C LYS A 144 -3.20 14.69 -2.68
N ILE A 145 -3.52 13.42 -2.93
CA ILE A 145 -4.00 12.94 -4.24
C ILE A 145 -5.50 13.24 -4.35
N GLN A 146 -5.91 13.80 -5.49
CA GLN A 146 -7.31 14.02 -5.84
C GLN A 146 -7.82 12.80 -6.62
N TRP A 147 -8.48 11.90 -5.91
CA TRP A 147 -8.99 10.64 -6.47
C TRP A 147 -10.30 10.88 -7.21
N LYS A 148 -10.36 10.44 -8.48
CA LYS A 148 -11.57 10.49 -9.30
C LYS A 148 -12.27 9.14 -9.30
N PRO A 149 -13.61 9.08 -9.24
CA PRO A 149 -14.33 7.81 -9.32
C PRO A 149 -14.07 7.16 -10.69
N LEU A 150 -13.71 5.88 -10.68
CA LEU A 150 -13.61 5.04 -11.86
C LEU A 150 -14.86 4.17 -12.01
N PHE A 151 -15.21 3.50 -10.91
CA PHE A 151 -16.38 2.63 -10.84
C PHE A 151 -16.95 2.70 -9.42
N LYS A 152 -18.25 2.95 -9.32
CA LYS A 152 -18.99 2.84 -8.06
C LYS A 152 -20.10 1.83 -8.24
N LYS A 153 -20.35 1.00 -7.23
CA LYS A 153 -21.52 0.14 -7.26
C LYS A 153 -22.78 1.01 -7.29
N ASN A 154 -23.50 1.02 -8.40
CA ASN A 154 -24.87 1.52 -8.42
C ASN A 154 -25.74 0.50 -7.69
N ILE A 155 -26.24 0.88 -6.51
CA ILE A 155 -27.35 0.19 -5.87
C ILE A 155 -28.59 0.75 -6.57
N LYS A 156 -29.07 0.05 -7.60
CA LYS A 156 -30.47 0.17 -8.02
C LYS A 156 -31.31 -0.73 -7.13
#